data_AF-A0A554ICA8-F1
#
_entry.id   AF-A0A554ICA8-F1
#
_cell.length_a   1.000
_cell.length_b   1.000
_cell.length_c   1.000
_cell.angle_alpha   90.00
_cell.angle_beta   90.00
_cell.angle_gamma   90.00
#
_symmetry.space_group_name_H-M   'P 1'
#
loop_
_entity.id
_entity.type
_entity.pdbx_description
1 polymer ?
#
loop_
_entity_poly.entity_id
_entity_poly.type
_entity_poly.pdbx_seq_one_letter_code
_entity_poly.pdbx_strand_id
1 'polypeptide(L)' 'MKEALKKVKKLVSAGRKDEAKKLIPAAYQAIDKAAKRGVIKQNTAARKKSRLMKLLNK' A
#
# COMPACT_ATOMS: atom_id res chain seq x y z
N MET A 1 8.00 -4.14 -4.65
CA MET A 1 6.90 -3.13 -4.67
C MET A 1 5.59 -3.70 -5.25
N LYS A 2 5.59 -4.32 -6.44
CA LYS A 2 4.37 -4.86 -7.09
C LYS A 2 3.67 -5.96 -6.27
N GLU A 3 4.41 -6.83 -5.61
CA GLU A 3 3.84 -7.95 -4.84
C GLU A 3 3.17 -7.52 -3.54
N ALA A 4 3.80 -6.64 -2.76
CA ALA A 4 3.22 -6.10 -1.53
C ALA A 4 1.88 -5.40 -1.80
N LEU A 5 1.81 -4.61 -2.88
CA LEU A 5 0.57 -3.97 -3.31
C LEU A 5 -0.50 -4.99 -3.75
N LYS A 6 -0.12 -6.06 -4.45
CA LYS A 6 -1.04 -7.15 -4.81
C LYS A 6 -1.58 -7.88 -3.58
N LYS A 7 -0.73 -8.16 -2.58
CA LYS A 7 -1.13 -8.80 -1.32
C LYS A 7 -2.13 -7.95 -0.55
N VAL A 8 -1.88 -6.64 -0.39
CA VAL A 8 -2.85 -5.76 0.27
C VAL A 8 -4.15 -5.65 -0.54
N LYS A 9 -4.08 -5.54 -1.87
CA LYS A 9 -5.29 -5.47 -2.70
C LYS A 9 -6.14 -6.75 -2.63
N LYS A 10 -5.51 -7.93 -2.57
CA LYS A 10 -6.21 -9.21 -2.36
C LYS A 10 -6.87 -9.28 -0.99
N LEU A 11 -6.19 -8.84 0.08
CA LEU A 11 -6.73 -8.87 1.44
C LEU A 11 -7.89 -7.88 1.64
N VAL A 12 -7.79 -6.67 1.06
CA VAL A 12 -8.89 -5.70 1.06
C VAL A 12 -10.08 -6.23 0.26
N SER A 13 -9.85 -6.87 -0.90
CA SER A 13 -10.91 -7.52 -1.68
C SER A 13 -11.53 -8.73 -0.98
N ALA A 14 -10.80 -9.37 -0.07
CA ALA A 14 -11.28 -10.49 0.74
C ALA A 14 -12.06 -10.04 1.99
N GLY A 15 -12.35 -8.74 2.15
CA GLY A 15 -13.14 -8.20 3.27
C GLY A 15 -12.43 -8.21 4.62
N ARG A 16 -11.17 -8.64 4.71
CA ARG A 16 -10.40 -8.75 5.95
C ARG A 16 -9.76 -7.41 6.33
N LYS A 17 -10.57 -6.48 6.83
CA LYS A 17 -10.14 -5.13 7.21
C LYS A 17 -9.06 -5.12 8.30
N ASP A 18 -9.10 -6.08 9.23
CA ASP A 18 -8.13 -6.16 10.35
C ASP A 18 -6.78 -6.72 9.93
N GLU A 19 -6.76 -7.71 9.03
CA GLU A 19 -5.53 -8.21 8.42
C GLU A 19 -4.91 -7.17 7.48
N ALA A 20 -5.74 -6.41 6.75
CA ALA A 20 -5.28 -5.32 5.92
C ALA A 20 -4.59 -4.23 6.75
N LYS A 21 -5.14 -3.84 7.93
CA LYS A 21 -4.50 -2.89 8.85
C LYS A 21 -3.10 -3.34 9.29
N LYS A 22 -2.92 -4.63 9.61
CA LYS A 22 -1.62 -5.19 9.99
C LYS A 22 -0.59 -5.17 8.85
N LEU A 23 -1.03 -5.24 7.60
CA LEU A 23 -0.13 -5.22 6.44
C LEU A 23 0.19 -3.81 5.89
N ILE A 24 -0.48 -2.76 6.39
CA ILE A 24 -0.24 -1.36 5.99
C ILE A 24 1.22 -0.93 6.23
N PRO A 25 1.83 -1.16 7.41
CA PRO A 25 3.21 -0.74 7.66
C PRO A 25 4.20 -1.33 6.65
N ALA A 26 4.03 -2.61 6.32
CA ALA A 26 4.87 -3.30 5.34
C ALA A 26 4.69 -2.73 3.92
N ALA A 27 3.45 -2.42 3.53
CA ALA A 27 3.17 -1.79 2.25
C ALA A 27 3.74 -0.35 2.17
N TYR A 28 3.65 0.40 3.26
CA TYR A 28 4.20 1.76 3.35
C TYR A 28 5.73 1.74 3.27
N GLN A 29 6.39 0.85 4.00
CA GLN A 29 7.83 0.65 3.89
C GLN A 29 8.26 0.28 2.46
N ALA A 30 7.51 -0.59 1.78
CA ALA A 30 7.81 -0.96 0.39
C ALA A 30 7.62 0.21 -0.59
N ILE A 31 6.63 1.07 -0.35
CA ILE A 31 6.39 2.29 -1.14
C ILE A 31 7.51 3.31 -0.90
N ASP A 32 7.90 3.50 0.36
CA ASP A 32 8.90 4.50 0.74
C ASP A 32 10.31 4.09 0.32
N LYS A 33 10.65 2.79 0.41
CA LYS A 33 11.90 2.26 -0.16
C LYS A 33 11.95 2.45 -1.68
N ALA A 34 10.83 2.28 -2.38
CA ALA A 34 10.77 2.49 -3.82
C ALA A 34 10.86 3.98 -4.20
N ALA A 35 10.35 4.88 -3.36
CA ALA A 35 10.50 6.33 -3.53
C ALA A 35 11.93 6.79 -3.28
N LYS A 36 12.56 6.30 -2.20
CA LYS A 36 13.96 6.60 -1.87
C LYS A 36 14.94 6.10 -2.95
N ARG A 37 14.67 4.94 -3.54
CA ARG A 37 15.48 4.37 -4.64
C ARG A 37 15.21 5.00 -6.01
N GLY A 38 14.35 6.03 -6.10
CA GLY A 38 14.03 6.69 -7.37
C GLY A 38 13.16 5.87 -8.34
N VAL A 39 12.72 4.66 -7.96
CA VAL A 39 11.86 3.80 -8.80
C VAL A 39 10.49 4.44 -9.02
N ILE A 40 10.04 5.28 -8.08
CA ILE A 40 8.82 6.08 -8.21
C ILE A 40 9.03 7.51 -7.70
N LYS A 41 8.44 8.50 -8.37
CA LYS A 41 8.41 9.89 -7.88
C LYS A 41 7.65 10.00 -6.55
N GLN A 42 8.02 10.96 -5.70
CA GLN A 42 7.40 11.18 -4.38
C GLN A 42 5.86 11.34 -4.47
N ASN A 43 5.37 12.06 -5.48
CA ASN A 43 3.92 12.23 -5.71
C ASN A 43 3.19 10.91 -6.06
N THR A 44 3.90 9.95 -6.63
CA THR A 44 3.37 8.61 -6.91
C THR A 44 3.31 7.77 -5.63
N ALA A 45 4.29 7.92 -4.74
CA ALA A 45 4.25 7.29 -3.42
C ALA A 45 3.04 7.80 -2.60
N ALA A 46 2.88 9.13 -2.54
CA ALA A 46 1.78 9.78 -1.83
C ALA A 46 0.40 9.34 -2.36
N ARG A 47 0.20 9.33 -3.69
CA ARG A 47 -1.05 8.84 -4.31
C ARG A 47 -1.33 7.37 -3.96
N LYS A 48 -0.32 6.51 -3.93
CA LYS A 48 -0.50 5.09 -3.59
C LYS A 48 -0.88 4.89 -2.13
N LYS A 49 -0.29 5.65 -1.20
CA LYS A 49 -0.67 5.64 0.22
C LYS A 49 -2.12 6.10 0.42
N SER A 50 -2.50 7.22 -0.18
CA SER A 50 -3.87 7.74 -0.11
C SER A 50 -4.90 6.76 -0.66
N ARG A 51 -4.64 6.15 -1.83
CA ARG A 51 -5.53 5.14 -2.41
C ARG A 51 -5.68 3.90 -1.54
N LEU A 52 -4.60 3.47 -0.87
CA LEU A 52 -4.62 2.36 0.08
C LEU A 52 -5.53 2.63 1.27
N MET A 53 -5.42 3.81 1.88
CA MET A 53 -6.30 4.22 2.99
C MET A 53 -7.76 4.37 2.54
N LYS A 54 -8.02 4.96 1.36
CA LYS A 54 -9.39 5.06 0.82
C LYS A 54 -10.03 3.69 0.59
N LEU A 55 -9.25 2.68 0.20
CA LEU A 55 -9.70 1.31 0.02
C LEU A 55 -10.06 0.63 1.34
N LEU A 56 -9.42 1.01 2.45
CA LEU A 56 -9.70 0.49 3.78
C LEU A 56 -10.91 1.17 4.44
N ASN A 57 -11.09 2.47 4.17
CA ASN A 57 -12.15 3.31 4.75
C ASN A 57 -13.46 3.31 3.95
N LYS A 58 -13.56 2.47 2.92
CA LYS A 58 -14.81 2.20 2.21
C LYS A 58 -15.43 0.91 2.74
#